data_AF-A0A1I6PP60-F1
#
_entry.id   AF-A0A1I6PP60-F1
#
_cell.length_a   1.000
_cell.length_b   1.000
_cell.length_c   1.000
_cell.angle_alpha   90.00
_cell.angle_beta   90.00
_cell.angle_gamma   90.00
#
_symmetry.space_group_name_H-M   'P 1'
#
loop_
_entity.id
_entity.type
_entity.pdbx_description
1 polymer ?
#
loop_
_entity_poly.entity_id
_entity_poly.type
_entity_poly.pdbx_seq_one_letter_code
_entity_poly.pdbx_strand_id
1 'polypeptide(L)'
;MYAYGKIIVLLLYNFILSLLTYYWLRLLYWLSEGNVPLFLVIASLVLMLLAWIPGNLLFIKRMKIRVSHALLWIGLVILIVLYEPIVMPLYKHAVNHQAMLQSFDILLYFRK
;
A
#
# COMPACT_ATOMS: atom_id res chain seq x y z
N MET A 1 26.91 10.17 5.00
CA MET A 1 25.45 10.30 5.12
C MET A 1 25.00 9.73 6.46
N TYR A 2 24.51 10.61 7.33
CA TYR A 2 24.12 10.33 8.72
C TYR A 2 23.05 9.24 8.81
N ALA A 3 23.10 8.40 9.87
CA ALA A 3 22.21 7.25 10.08
C ALA A 3 20.71 7.58 9.90
N TYR A 4 20.30 8.79 10.23
CA TYR A 4 18.95 9.33 10.04
C TYR A 4 18.48 9.32 8.58
N GLY A 5 19.35 9.62 7.61
CA GLY A 5 18.99 9.61 6.20
C GLY A 5 18.62 8.22 5.68
N LYS A 6 19.22 7.16 6.25
CA LYS A 6 18.89 5.77 5.91
C LYS A 6 17.51 5.37 6.44
N ILE A 7 17.19 5.80 7.66
CA ILE A 7 15.90 5.54 8.30
C ILE A 7 14.77 6.26 7.54
N ILE A 8 14.99 7.50 7.11
CA ILE A 8 14.01 8.27 6.31
C ILE A 8 13.67 7.54 5.01
N VAL A 9 14.66 7.00 4.30
CA VAL A 9 14.42 6.26 3.05
C VAL A 9 13.61 4.98 3.30
N LEU A 10 13.92 4.24 4.38
CA LEU A 10 13.15 3.05 4.77
C LEU A 10 11.69 3.41 5.12
N LEU A 11 11.49 4.51 5.84
CA LEU A 11 10.15 5.01 6.19
C LEU A 11 9.38 5.44 4.96
N LEU A 12 10.00 6.18 4.04
CA LEU A 12 9.36 6.64 2.81
C LEU A 12 8.97 5.45 1.91
N TYR A 13 9.83 4.45 1.82
CA TYR A 13 9.54 3.21 1.10
C TYR A 13 8.34 2.47 1.71
N ASN A 14 8.30 2.29 3.03
CA ASN A 14 7.18 1.64 3.70
C ASN A 14 5.89 2.49 3.67
N PHE A 15 6.00 3.82 3.63
CA PHE A 15 4.86 4.72 3.43
C PHE A 15 4.24 4.57 2.03
N ILE A 16 5.06 4.45 0.98
CA ILE A 16 4.56 4.20 -0.38
C ILE A 16 3.83 2.84 -0.45
N LEU A 17 4.41 1.80 0.14
CA LEU A 17 3.78 0.48 0.22
C LEU A 17 2.48 0.48 1.01
N SER A 18 2.40 1.33 2.02
CA SER A 18 1.19 1.56 2.81
C SER A 18 0.07 2.17 1.96
N LEU A 19 0.39 3.18 1.15
CA LEU A 19 -0.56 3.76 0.20
C LEU A 19 -1.04 2.74 -0.84
N LEU A 20 -0.12 1.89 -1.34
CA LEU A 20 -0.46 0.77 -2.23
C LEU A 20 -1.40 -0.23 -1.53
N THR A 21 -1.15 -0.55 -0.26
CA THR A 21 -1.99 -1.45 0.54
C THR A 21 -3.38 -0.85 0.76
N TYR A 22 -3.45 0.46 1.00
CA TYR A 22 -4.72 1.16 1.11
C TYR A 22 -5.52 1.13 -0.20
N TYR A 23 -4.86 1.34 -1.33
CA TYR A 23 -5.48 1.19 -2.64
C TYR A 23 -5.97 -0.25 -2.87
N TRP A 24 -5.20 -1.24 -2.44
CA TRP A 24 -5.60 -2.65 -2.51
C TRP A 24 -6.85 -2.96 -1.67
N LEU A 25 -7.00 -2.36 -0.48
CA LEU A 25 -8.23 -2.46 0.30
C LEU A 25 -9.44 -1.82 -0.42
N ARG A 26 -9.23 -0.73 -1.17
CA ARG A 26 -10.29 -0.18 -2.03
C ARG A 26 -10.62 -1.11 -3.20
N LEU A 27 -9.63 -1.76 -3.80
CA LEU A 27 -9.84 -2.77 -4.84
C LEU A 27 -10.66 -3.96 -4.32
N LEU A 28 -10.42 -4.43 -3.10
CA LEU A 28 -11.26 -5.45 -2.45
C LEU A 28 -12.71 -5.00 -2.29
N TYR A 29 -12.91 -3.75 -1.89
CA TYR A 29 -14.23 -3.18 -1.77
C TYR A 29 -14.95 -3.12 -3.13
N TRP A 30 -14.26 -2.64 -4.18
CA TRP A 30 -14.81 -2.63 -5.53
C TRP A 30 -15.07 -4.03 -6.10
N LEU A 31 -14.27 -5.03 -5.71
CA LEU A 31 -14.54 -6.43 -6.02
C LEU A 31 -15.84 -6.91 -5.35
N SER A 32 -16.09 -6.54 -4.10
CA SER A 32 -17.34 -6.88 -3.41
C SER A 32 -18.58 -6.23 -4.03
N GLU A 33 -18.41 -5.06 -4.66
CA GLU A 33 -19.45 -4.39 -5.45
C GLU A 33 -19.56 -4.94 -6.89
N GLY A 34 -18.69 -5.88 -7.30
CA GLY A 34 -18.69 -6.47 -8.64
C GLY A 34 -18.03 -5.61 -9.73
N ASN A 35 -17.40 -4.50 -9.37
CA ASN A 35 -16.84 -3.52 -10.31
C ASN A 35 -15.46 -3.91 -10.88
N VAL A 36 -14.75 -4.84 -10.24
CA VAL A 36 -13.38 -5.21 -10.61
C VAL A 36 -13.24 -6.75 -10.65
N PRO A 37 -12.54 -7.32 -11.64
CA PRO A 37 -12.31 -8.75 -11.71
C PRO A 37 -11.38 -9.25 -10.59
N LEU A 38 -11.70 -10.42 -10.03
CA LEU A 38 -10.93 -11.08 -8.96
C LEU A 38 -9.44 -11.22 -9.30
N PHE A 39 -9.12 -11.53 -10.55
CA PHE A 39 -7.74 -11.66 -11.02
C PHE A 39 -6.91 -10.39 -10.77
N LEU A 40 -7.50 -9.20 -10.91
CA LEU A 40 -6.78 -7.93 -10.72
C LEU A 40 -6.44 -7.69 -9.25
N VAL A 41 -7.34 -8.09 -8.33
CA VAL A 41 -7.10 -8.04 -6.89
C VAL A 41 -6.00 -9.02 -6.46
N ILE A 42 -6.00 -10.22 -7.03
CA ILE A 42 -4.96 -11.22 -6.76
C ILE A 42 -3.61 -10.77 -7.32
N ALA A 43 -3.57 -10.32 -8.58
CA ALA A 43 -2.34 -9.86 -9.23
C ALA A 43 -1.72 -8.67 -8.49
N SER A 44 -2.54 -7.71 -8.06
CA SER A 44 -2.07 -6.57 -7.25
C SER A 44 -1.54 -7.00 -5.89
N LEU A 45 -2.17 -7.97 -5.20
CA LEU A 45 -1.66 -8.54 -3.95
C LEU A 45 -0.27 -9.17 -4.15
N VAL A 46 -0.12 -10.00 -5.19
CA VAL A 46 1.14 -10.69 -5.50
C VAL A 46 2.24 -9.69 -5.81
N LEU A 47 1.96 -8.67 -6.63
CA LEU A 47 2.91 -7.59 -6.91
C LEU A 47 3.32 -6.84 -5.65
N MET A 48 2.37 -6.57 -4.75
CA MET A 48 2.64 -5.86 -3.51
C MET A 48 3.54 -6.68 -2.56
N LEU A 49 3.28 -7.98 -2.41
CA LEU A 49 4.12 -8.89 -1.62
C LEU A 49 5.52 -9.02 -2.22
N LEU A 50 5.61 -9.16 -3.55
CA LEU A 50 6.88 -9.23 -4.28
C LEU A 50 7.65 -7.92 -4.24
N ALA A 51 7.00 -6.76 -4.12
CA ALA A 51 7.70 -5.51 -3.89
C ALA A 51 8.19 -5.44 -2.44
N TRP A 52 7.31 -5.75 -1.49
CA TRP A 52 7.51 -5.45 -0.07
C TRP A 52 8.59 -6.30 0.60
N ILE A 53 8.53 -7.63 0.41
CA ILE A 53 9.43 -8.57 1.08
C ILE A 53 10.89 -8.37 0.65
N PRO A 54 11.24 -8.47 -0.65
CA PRO A 54 12.62 -8.31 -1.08
C PRO A 54 13.11 -6.87 -0.94
N GLY A 55 12.25 -5.86 -1.09
CA GLY A 55 12.64 -4.47 -0.90
C GLY A 55 13.06 -4.19 0.54
N ASN A 56 12.26 -4.59 1.54
CA ASN A 56 12.66 -4.45 2.94
C ASN A 56 13.92 -5.27 3.28
N LEU A 57 14.05 -6.50 2.75
CA LEU A 57 15.26 -7.32 2.93
C LEU A 57 16.51 -6.64 2.36
N LEU A 58 16.43 -6.08 1.15
CA LEU A 58 17.52 -5.35 0.51
C LEU A 58 17.90 -4.10 1.30
N PHE A 59 16.91 -3.34 1.78
CA PHE A 59 17.16 -2.15 2.59
C PHE A 59 17.80 -2.48 3.94
N ILE A 60 17.31 -3.49 4.65
CA ILE A 60 17.89 -3.95 5.92
C ILE A 60 19.35 -4.36 5.72
N LYS A 61 19.62 -5.17 4.68
CA LYS A 61 20.98 -5.66 4.37
C LYS A 61 21.92 -4.53 3.96
N ARG A 62 21.49 -3.61 3.09
CA ARG A 62 22.32 -2.49 2.62
C ARG A 62 22.57 -1.44 3.70
N MET A 63 21.60 -1.19 4.57
CA MET A 63 21.70 -0.14 5.59
C MET A 63 22.33 -0.62 6.90
N LYS A 64 22.59 -1.93 7.06
CA LYS A 64 23.09 -2.58 8.28
C LYS A 64 22.23 -2.28 9.51
N ILE A 65 20.92 -2.16 9.31
CA ILE A 65 19.96 -1.90 10.38
C ILE A 65 19.72 -3.20 11.15
N ARG A 66 19.64 -3.15 12.48
CA ARG A 66 19.26 -4.31 13.28
C ARG A 66 17.85 -4.76 12.87
N VAL A 67 17.69 -6.04 12.56
CA VAL A 67 16.42 -6.63 12.12
C VAL A 67 15.28 -6.31 13.08
N SER A 68 15.56 -6.30 14.40
CA SER A 68 14.58 -5.94 15.43
C SER A 68 14.02 -4.52 15.29
N HIS A 69 14.87 -3.54 14.94
CA HIS A 69 14.44 -2.16 14.76
C HIS A 69 13.65 -2.02 13.47
N ALA A 70 14.08 -2.67 12.39
CA ALA A 70 13.34 -2.67 11.14
C ALA A 70 11.95 -3.30 11.29
N LEU A 71 11.83 -4.42 12.02
CA LEU A 71 10.55 -5.06 12.31
C LEU A 71 9.62 -4.17 13.13
N LEU A 72 10.13 -3.45 14.13
CA LEU A 72 9.34 -2.48 14.90
C LEU A 72 8.78 -1.36 14.01
N TRP A 73 9.59 -0.81 13.11
CA TRP A 73 9.14 0.24 12.19
C TRP A 73 8.14 -0.29 11.16
N ILE A 74 8.38 -1.46 10.59
CA ILE A 74 7.43 -2.12 9.67
C ILE A 74 6.11 -2.38 10.39
N GLY A 75 6.15 -2.92 11.62
CA GLY A 75 4.97 -3.16 12.44
C GLY A 75 4.20 -1.88 12.77
N LEU A 76 4.90 -0.79 13.09
CA LEU A 76 4.28 0.50 13.37
C LEU A 76 3.59 1.09 12.14
N VAL A 77 4.22 0.97 10.96
CA VAL A 77 3.62 1.39 9.69
C VAL A 77 2.38 0.53 9.37
N ILE A 78 2.45 -0.79 9.55
CA ILE A 78 1.30 -1.69 9.38
C ILE A 78 0.16 -1.31 10.34
N LEU A 79 0.48 -1.01 11.60
CA LEU A 79 -0.52 -0.63 12.59
C LEU A 79 -1.24 0.66 12.19
N ILE A 80 -0.52 1.66 11.68
CA ILE A 80 -1.10 2.92 11.17
C ILE A 80 -2.01 2.64 9.96
N VAL A 81 -1.59 1.75 9.06
CA VAL A 81 -2.38 1.35 7.89
C VAL A 81 -3.66 0.61 8.29
N LEU A 82 -3.58 -0.26 9.29
CA LEU A 82 -4.74 -1.00 9.80
C LEU A 82 -5.66 -0.13 10.67
N TYR A 83 -5.16 0.97 11.22
CA TYR A 83 -5.96 1.89 12.02
C TYR A 83 -7.02 2.63 11.19
N GLU A 84 -6.70 3.07 9.98
CA GLU A 84 -7.64 3.80 9.11
C GLU A 84 -8.90 2.99 8.74
N PRO A 85 -8.83 1.71 8.30
CA PRO A 85 -10.04 0.93 8.00
C PRO A 85 -10.88 0.63 9.25
N ILE A 86 -10.28 0.63 10.45
CA ILE A 86 -10.99 0.43 11.73
C ILE A 86 -11.75 1.70 12.16
N VAL A 87 -11.23 2.88 11.82
CA VAL A 87 -11.76 4.20 12.27
C VAL A 87 -12.67 4.86 11.22
N MET A 88 -12.86 4.25 10.06
CA MET A 88 -13.48 4.93 8.92
C MET A 88 -15.01 5.08 9.01
N PRO A 89 -15.58 6.30 8.86
CA PRO A 89 -17.02 6.57 8.97
C PRO A 89 -17.81 6.30 7.67
N LEU A 90 -19.14 6.20 7.83
CA LEU A 90 -20.18 5.82 6.85
C LEU A 90 -20.27 6.63 5.54
N TYR A 91 -19.58 7.77 5.38
CA TYR A 91 -19.67 8.64 4.19
C TYR A 91 -18.85 8.14 2.97
N LYS A 92 -18.34 6.91 3.05
CA LYS A 92 -17.32 6.35 2.16
C LYS A 92 -17.85 5.90 0.79
N HIS A 93 -19.13 5.56 0.65
CA HIS A 93 -19.69 5.12 -0.64
C HIS A 93 -19.53 6.18 -1.73
N ALA A 94 -19.88 7.44 -1.45
CA ALA A 94 -19.77 8.53 -2.44
C ALA A 94 -18.31 8.80 -2.83
N VAL A 95 -17.39 8.84 -1.86
CA VAL A 95 -15.96 9.10 -2.09
C VAL A 95 -15.28 7.93 -2.80
N ASN A 96 -15.57 6.68 -2.41
CA ASN A 96 -15.03 5.49 -3.07
C ASN A 96 -15.58 5.33 -4.49
N HIS A 97 -16.86 5.62 -4.72
CA HIS A 97 -17.47 5.56 -6.04
C HIS A 97 -16.88 6.64 -6.97
N GLN A 98 -16.70 7.87 -6.48
CA GLN A 98 -16.06 8.94 -7.25
C GLN A 98 -14.59 8.64 -7.56
N ALA A 99 -13.85 8.08 -6.58
CA ALA A 99 -12.47 7.65 -6.79
C ALA A 99 -12.37 6.47 -7.79
N MET A 100 -13.35 5.57 -7.81
CA MET A 100 -13.45 4.48 -8.77
C MET A 100 -13.61 5.03 -10.20
N LEU A 101 -14.57 5.93 -10.40
CA LEU A 101 -14.82 6.57 -11.69
C LEU A 101 -13.57 7.29 -12.23
N GLN A 102 -12.91 8.09 -11.39
CA GLN A 102 -11.66 8.76 -11.77
C GLN A 102 -10.55 7.77 -12.12
N SER A 103 -10.44 6.64 -11.40
CA SER A 103 -9.45 5.61 -11.69
C SER A 103 -9.70 4.94 -13.05
N PHE A 104 -10.96 4.69 -13.40
CA PHE A 104 -11.34 4.15 -14.70
C PHE A 104 -11.14 5.14 -15.84
N ASP A 105 -11.43 6.43 -15.63
CA ASP A 105 -11.17 7.48 -16.61
C ASP A 105 -9.68 7.59 -16.97
N ILE A 106 -8.80 7.48 -15.97
CA ILE A 106 -7.34 7.45 -16.20
C ILE A 106 -6.94 6.23 -17.03
N LEU A 107 -7.48 5.05 -16.73
CA LEU A 107 -7.20 3.83 -17.50
C LEU A 107 -7.72 3.93 -18.95
N LEU A 108 -8.88 4.58 -19.15
CA LEU A 108 -9.41 4.88 -20.48
C LEU A 108 -8.55 5.87 -21.25
N TYR A 109 -7.95 6.86 -20.57
CA TYR A 109 -7.03 7.83 -21.19
C TYR A 109 -5.81 7.14 -21.81
N PHE A 110 -5.22 6.15 -21.13
CA PHE A 110 -4.06 5.38 -21.61
C PHE A 110 -4.41 4.28 -22.64
N ARG A 111 -5.69 4.11 -22.98
CA ARG A 111 -6.13 3.17 -24.02
C ARG A 111 -6.04 3.75 -25.44
N LYS A 112 -5.88 5.07 -25.57
CA LYS A 112 -5.59 5.76 -26.84
C LYS A 112 -4.09 5.73 -27.13
#